data_AF-T2KGU7-F1
#
_entry.id   AF-T2KGU7-F1
#
_cell.length_a   1.000
_cell.length_b   1.000
_cell.length_c   1.000
_cell.angle_alpha   90.00
_cell.angle_beta   90.00
_cell.angle_gamma   90.00
#
_symmetry.space_group_name_H-M   'P 1'
#
loop_
_entity.id
_entity.type
_entity.pdbx_description
1 polymer ?
#
loop_
_entity_poly.entity_id
_entity_poly.type
_entity_poly.pdbx_seq_one_letter_code
_entity_poly.pdbx_strand_id
1 'polypeptide(L)'
;VDIDWEFPAACGLTCGSAEDSDNFTAMLAEFRRQLDAIRPGLELSATIGAGIDKIRVTRPDLYYPYVDAINVMSYDLYGAW
;
A
#
# COMPACT_ATOMS: atom_id res chain seq x y z
N VAL A 1 0.19 3.79 12.24
CA VAL A 1 0.95 4.42 11.14
C VAL A 1 0.20 4.11 9.86
N ASP A 2 0.08 5.08 8.97
CA ASP A 2 -0.54 4.89 7.66
C ASP A 2 0.54 4.99 6.59
N ILE A 3 0.50 4.08 5.61
CA ILE A 3 1.44 4.03 4.50
C ILE A 3 0.74 4.48 3.23
N ASP A 4 1.24 5.57 2.67
CA ASP A 4 0.67 6.21 1.49
C ASP A 4 1.72 6.28 0.37
N TRP A 5 1.99 5.12 -0.25
CA TRP A 5 2.89 5.03 -1.40
C TRP A 5 2.06 5.07 -2.68
N GLU A 6 2.23 6.14 -3.46
CA GLU A 6 1.55 6.33 -4.75
C GLU A 6 2.52 6.27 -5.95
N PHE A 7 2.70 5.13 -6.63
CA PHE A 7 2.10 3.81 -6.39
C PHE A 7 3.15 2.71 -6.60
N PRO A 8 3.15 1.61 -5.81
CA PRO A 8 4.06 0.50 -6.03
C PRO A 8 3.87 -0.09 -7.43
N ALA A 9 4.97 -0.25 -8.18
CA ALA A 9 5.01 -0.88 -9.51
C ALA A 9 4.09 -0.25 -10.55
N ALA A 10 3.66 1.00 -10.33
CA ALA A 10 2.85 1.76 -11.28
C ALA A 10 3.24 3.24 -11.27
N CYS A 11 2.68 4.00 -12.21
CA CYS A 11 2.95 5.43 -12.32
C CYS A 11 2.06 6.26 -11.39
N GLY A 12 2.70 7.02 -10.51
CA GLY A 12 2.16 8.23 -9.87
C GLY A 12 2.78 9.47 -10.55
N LEU A 13 3.43 10.35 -9.77
CA LEU A 13 4.27 11.43 -10.33
C LEU A 13 5.47 10.90 -11.13
N THR A 14 5.98 9.73 -10.73
CA THR A 14 6.96 8.94 -11.46
C THR A 14 6.53 7.47 -11.45
N CYS A 15 7.08 6.67 -12.35
CA CYS A 15 6.77 5.23 -12.39
C CYS A 15 7.71 4.44 -11.49
N GLY A 16 7.13 3.56 -10.68
CA GLY A 16 7.86 2.54 -9.92
C GLY A 16 8.40 1.42 -10.80
N SER A 17 9.15 0.50 -10.19
CA SER A 17 9.71 -0.68 -10.85
C SER A 17 8.94 -1.95 -10.45
N ALA A 18 9.17 -3.06 -11.16
CA ALA A 18 8.42 -4.30 -10.92
C ALA A 18 8.67 -4.88 -9.52
N GLU A 19 9.84 -4.63 -8.95
CA GLU A 19 10.24 -5.07 -7.61
C GLU A 19 9.38 -4.44 -6.50
N ASP A 20 8.78 -3.28 -6.76
CA ASP A 20 7.97 -2.56 -5.78
C ASP A 20 6.74 -3.37 -5.33
N SER A 21 6.21 -4.25 -6.19
CA SER A 21 5.14 -5.17 -5.82
C SER A 21 5.52 -6.07 -4.64
N ASP A 22 6.72 -6.66 -4.68
CA ASP A 22 7.24 -7.53 -3.61
C ASP A 22 7.71 -6.69 -2.42
N ASN A 23 8.40 -5.58 -2.69
CA ASN A 23 8.92 -4.69 -1.65
C ASN A 23 7.81 -4.07 -0.81
N PHE A 24 6.68 -3.69 -1.40
CA PHE A 24 5.55 -3.13 -0.66
C PHE A 24 4.99 -4.14 0.36
N THR A 25 4.82 -5.40 -0.05
CA THR A 25 4.36 -6.46 0.86
C THR A 25 5.38 -6.72 1.96
N ALA A 26 6.67 -6.82 1.61
CA ALA A 26 7.74 -7.06 2.57
C ALA A 26 7.87 -5.92 3.59
N MET A 27 7.70 -4.67 3.14
CA MET A 27 7.72 -3.49 4.00
C MET A 27 6.56 -3.51 5.00
N LEU A 28 5.33 -3.82 4.57
CA LEU A 28 4.18 -3.93 5.46
C LEU A 28 4.35 -5.05 6.49
N ALA A 29 4.89 -6.21 6.08
CA ALA A 29 5.22 -7.30 6.99
C ALA A 29 6.26 -6.88 8.05
N GLU A 30 7.30 -6.16 7.63
CA GLU A 30 8.34 -5.66 8.54
C GLU A 30 7.80 -4.59 9.50
N PHE A 31 6.94 -3.69 9.03
CA PHE A 31 6.29 -2.70 9.88
C PHE A 31 5.38 -3.36 10.91
N ARG A 32 4.56 -4.35 10.52
CA ARG A 32 3.76 -5.13 11.47
C ARG A 32 4.63 -5.75 12.56
N ARG A 33 5.73 -6.40 12.16
CA ARG A 33 6.70 -7.03 13.09
C ARG A 33 7.30 -6.01 14.06
N GLN A 34 7.71 -4.84 13.58
CA GLN A 34 8.30 -3.80 14.42
C GLN A 34 7.27 -3.17 15.37
N LEU A 35 6.07 -2.89 14.88
CA LEU A 35 4.98 -2.33 15.69
C LEU A 35 4.59 -3.29 16.81
N ASP A 36 4.50 -4.58 16.53
CA ASP A 36 4.21 -5.60 17.55
C ASP A 36 5.32 -5.72 18.59
N ALA A 37 6.57 -5.53 18.19
CA ALA A 37 7.71 -5.53 19.12
C ALA A 37 7.73 -4.29 20.05
N ILE A 38 7.24 -3.14 19.57
CA ILE A 38 7.11 -1.92 20.38
C ILE A 38 5.93 -2.07 21.36
N ARG A 39 4.75 -2.35 20.81
CA ARG A 39 3.52 -2.58 21.57
C ARG A 39 2.49 -3.27 20.66
N PRO A 40 2.06 -4.50 20.97
CA PRO A 40 0.99 -5.17 20.23
C PRO A 40 -0.28 -4.32 20.15
N GLY A 41 -0.96 -4.37 19.00
CA GLY A 41 -2.20 -3.62 18.75
C GLY A 41 -2.00 -2.16 18.32
N LEU A 42 -0.77 -1.73 18.03
CA LEU A 42 -0.56 -0.50 17.27
C LEU A 42 -1.08 -0.67 15.84
N GLU A 43 -1.87 0.29 15.38
CA GLU A 43 -2.49 0.26 14.06
C GLU A 43 -1.46 0.47 12.94
N LEU A 44 -1.59 -0.34 11.89
CA LEU A 44 -0.90 -0.20 10.61
C LEU A 44 -1.96 -0.20 9.50
N SER A 45 -2.01 0.86 8.70
CA SER A 45 -2.91 0.96 7.55
C SER A 45 -2.13 1.27 6.27
N ALA A 46 -2.77 1.02 5.13
CA ALA A 46 -2.26 1.38 3.82
C ALA A 46 -3.33 2.11 3.01
N THR A 47 -2.96 3.24 2.43
CA THR A 47 -3.78 4.00 1.49
C THR A 47 -3.39 3.62 0.06
N ILE A 48 -4.38 3.21 -0.75
CA ILE A 48 -4.15 2.63 -2.09
C ILE A 48 -5.03 3.29 -3.16
N GLY A 49 -4.51 3.36 -4.39
CA GLY A 49 -5.26 3.85 -5.54
C GLY A 49 -6.45 2.95 -5.90
N ALA A 50 -7.57 3.56 -6.29
CA ALA A 50 -8.77 2.83 -6.73
C ALA A 50 -8.69 2.28 -8.17
N GLY A 51 -7.68 2.69 -8.94
CA GLY A 51 -7.46 2.21 -10.32
C GLY A 51 -7.09 0.73 -10.36
N ILE A 52 -7.76 -0.05 -11.23
CA ILE A 52 -7.51 -1.50 -11.34
C ILE A 52 -6.06 -1.82 -11.73
N ASP A 53 -5.42 -0.94 -12.48
CA ASP A 53 -4.01 -1.00 -12.86
C ASP A 53 -3.07 -0.87 -11.64
N LYS A 54 -3.48 -0.10 -10.61
CA LYS A 54 -2.75 0.06 -9.34
C LYS A 54 -3.03 -1.08 -8.36
N ILE A 55 -4.30 -1.49 -8.25
CA ILE A 55 -4.72 -2.58 -7.35
C ILE A 55 -4.07 -3.90 -7.75
N ARG A 56 -4.03 -4.23 -9.04
CA ARG A 56 -3.48 -5.53 -9.51
C ARG A 56 -2.00 -5.71 -9.16
N VAL A 57 -1.20 -4.65 -9.26
CA VAL A 57 0.25 -4.74 -9.05
C VAL A 57 0.63 -4.69 -7.56
N THR A 58 -0.20 -4.08 -6.71
CA THR A 58 0.06 -4.07 -5.26
C THR A 58 -0.25 -5.42 -4.59
N ARG A 59 -1.10 -6.27 -5.20
CA ARG A 59 -1.48 -7.62 -4.73
C ARG A 59 -2.00 -7.64 -3.28
N PRO A 60 -3.20 -7.06 -3.03
CA PRO A 60 -3.79 -6.96 -1.68
C PRO A 60 -3.92 -8.28 -0.94
N ASP A 61 -4.10 -9.39 -1.65
CA ASP A 61 -4.16 -10.73 -1.11
C ASP A 61 -2.90 -11.14 -0.32
N LEU A 62 -1.75 -10.53 -0.64
CA LEU A 62 -0.48 -10.84 0.03
C LEU A 62 -0.23 -9.99 1.27
N TYR A 63 -0.72 -8.74 1.31
CA TYR A 63 -0.41 -7.82 2.39
C TYR A 63 -1.57 -7.52 3.34
N TYR A 64 -2.82 -7.87 3.00
CA TYR A 64 -3.96 -7.67 3.92
C TYR A 64 -3.77 -8.29 5.31
N PRO A 65 -3.00 -9.39 5.54
CA PRO A 65 -2.81 -9.93 6.88
C PRO A 65 -1.93 -9.05 7.78
N TYR A 66 -1.19 -8.09 7.21
CA TYR A 66 -0.26 -7.24 7.95
C TYR A 66 -0.86 -5.89 8.34
N VAL A 67 -1.97 -5.49 7.71
CA VAL A 67 -2.60 -4.19 7.94
C VAL A 67 -3.94 -4.34 8.65
N ASP A 68 -4.29 -3.36 9.46
CA ASP A 68 -5.56 -3.26 10.17
C ASP A 68 -6.65 -2.64 9.29
N ALA A 69 -6.26 -1.77 8.35
CA ALA A 69 -7.16 -1.13 7.39
C ALA A 69 -6.50 -0.86 6.04
N ILE A 70 -7.31 -0.87 4.98
CA ILE A 70 -6.93 -0.44 3.64
C ILE A 70 -7.86 0.71 3.24
N ASN A 71 -7.30 1.91 3.08
CA ASN A 71 -8.03 3.09 2.63
C ASN A 71 -7.99 3.17 1.11
N VAL A 72 -9.13 3.04 0.44
CA VAL A 72 -9.19 3.11 -1.03
C VAL A 72 -9.47 4.54 -1.46
N MET A 73 -8.51 5.14 -2.18
CA MET A 73 -8.62 6.48 -2.75
C MET A 73 -9.59 6.50 -3.93
N SER A 74 -10.88 6.47 -3.60
CA SER A 74 -12.02 6.42 -4.53
C SER A 74 -12.42 7.80 -5.07
N TYR A 75 -11.39 8.61 -5.36
CA TYR A 75 -11.47 9.96 -5.89
C TYR A 75 -10.37 10.14 -6.96
N ASP A 76 -10.24 11.35 -7.51
CA ASP A 76 -9.32 11.68 -8.60
C ASP A 76 -9.47 10.79 -9.86
N LEU A 77 -10.68 10.28 -10.08
CA LEU A 77 -11.00 9.42 -11.23
C LEU A 77 -11.00 10.19 -12.56
N TYR A 78 -11.28 11.50 -12.51
CA TYR A 78 -11.29 12.41 -13.64
C TYR A 78 -10.81 13.79 -13.17
N GLY A 79 -10.19 14.54 -14.08
CA GLY A 79 -9.82 15.93 -13.85
C GLY A 79 -9.27 16.60 -15.08
N ALA A 80 -8.71 17.81 -14.90
CA ALA A 80 -8.26 18.68 -15.99
C ALA A 80 -6.80 18.46 -16.42
N TRP A 81 -6.12 17.48 -15.81
CA TRP A 81 -4.76 17.06 -16.15
C TRP A 81 -4.69 16.28 -17.47
#